data_AF-A0ABD6DAA7-F1
#
_entry.id   AF-A0ABD6DAA7-F1
#
_cell.length_a   1.000
_cell.length_b   1.000
_cell.length_c   1.000
_cell.angle_alpha   90.00
_cell.angle_beta   90.00
_cell.angle_gamma   90.00
#
_symmetry.space_group_name_H-M   'P 1'
#
loop_
_entity.id
_entity.type
_entity.pdbx_description
1 polymer ?
#
loop_
_entity_poly.entity_id
_entity_poly.type
_entity_poly.pdbx_seq_one_letter_code
_entity_poly.pdbx_strand_id
1 'polypeptide(L)'
;MSELPGRVRRAFADHTAFEQVDDATFESVTTTFDGTVEADEVDGHIRFTVEVRVPLLNSVTEDEVAAVVEDGWFETFELRVEDIGGVFRTERDLDPTVTRQGETITVEASFEDINEQRGVDDAGAIIDYVEGTFVQGIIPGYEYTEPVASIIDRARENAGGN
;
A
#
# COMPACT_ATOMS: atom_id res chain seq x y z
N MET A 1 -23.49 0.01 -9.46
CA MET A 1 -22.84 -0.59 -8.29
C MET A 1 -23.90 -1.37 -7.53
N SER A 2 -23.69 -2.66 -7.37
CA SER A 2 -24.47 -3.49 -6.46
C SER A 2 -24.09 -3.12 -5.03
N GLU A 3 -25.06 -3.15 -4.12
CA GLU A 3 -24.79 -2.92 -2.71
C GLU A 3 -23.82 -3.98 -2.18
N LEU A 4 -22.72 -3.56 -1.53
CA LEU A 4 -21.70 -4.48 -1.01
C LEU A 4 -22.32 -5.48 -0.01
N PRO A 5 -22.05 -6.80 -0.10
CA PRO A 5 -22.62 -7.76 0.83
C PRO A 5 -22.24 -7.46 2.28
N GLY A 6 -23.21 -7.60 3.20
CA GLY A 6 -23.00 -7.33 4.62
C GLY A 6 -21.91 -8.18 5.29
N ARG A 7 -21.56 -9.34 4.70
CA ARG A 7 -20.42 -10.17 5.15
C ARG A 7 -19.08 -9.49 4.92
N VAL A 8 -18.92 -8.78 3.79
CA VAL A 8 -17.68 -8.05 3.46
C VAL A 8 -17.51 -6.84 4.36
N ARG A 9 -18.57 -6.03 4.54
CA ARG A 9 -18.54 -4.90 5.48
C ARG A 9 -18.16 -5.34 6.90
N ARG A 10 -18.68 -6.50 7.34
CA ARG A 10 -18.33 -7.07 8.64
C ARG A 10 -16.86 -7.51 8.70
N ALA A 11 -16.35 -8.14 7.65
CA ALA A 11 -14.94 -8.52 7.58
C ALA A 11 -14.01 -7.30 7.71
N PHE A 12 -14.30 -6.19 7.03
CA PHE A 12 -13.57 -4.93 7.23
C PHE A 12 -13.73 -4.37 8.64
N ALA A 13 -14.95 -4.34 9.18
CA ALA A 13 -15.20 -3.82 10.54
C ALA A 13 -14.51 -4.65 11.64
N ASP A 14 -14.37 -5.96 11.44
CA ASP A 14 -13.65 -6.86 12.35
C ASP A 14 -12.13 -6.75 12.17
N HIS A 15 -11.66 -6.24 11.02
CA HIS A 15 -10.25 -6.04 10.70
C HIS A 15 -9.78 -4.65 11.16
N THR A 16 -8.99 -4.59 12.23
CA THR A 16 -8.60 -3.33 12.89
C THR A 16 -7.73 -2.39 12.03
N ALA A 17 -7.31 -2.82 10.84
CA ALA A 17 -6.50 -2.01 9.94
C ALA A 17 -7.30 -1.05 9.06
N PHE A 18 -8.64 -1.16 9.02
CA PHE A 18 -9.47 -0.41 8.08
C PHE A 18 -10.60 0.36 8.76
N GLU A 19 -10.90 1.54 8.23
CA GLU A 19 -12.09 2.31 8.54
C GLU A 19 -12.94 2.51 7.28
N GLN A 20 -14.27 2.42 7.42
CA GLN A 20 -15.18 2.60 6.30
C GLN A 20 -15.34 4.09 5.98
N VAL A 21 -15.11 4.47 4.71
CA VAL A 21 -15.27 5.85 4.23
C VAL A 21 -16.46 6.03 3.29
N ASP A 22 -16.84 4.98 2.56
CA ASP A 22 -18.02 4.91 1.69
C ASP A 22 -18.67 3.50 1.78
N ASP A 23 -19.78 3.27 1.08
CA ASP A 23 -20.53 2.01 1.05
C ASP A 23 -19.68 0.80 0.64
N ALA A 24 -18.68 1.03 -0.21
CA ALA A 24 -17.79 0.01 -0.78
C ALA A 24 -16.30 0.33 -0.60
N THR A 25 -15.95 1.46 0.03
CA THR A 25 -14.56 1.95 0.14
C THR A 25 -14.12 2.02 1.59
N PHE A 26 -12.92 1.53 1.84
CA PHE A 26 -12.30 1.42 3.16
C PHE A 26 -10.89 1.99 3.11
N GLU A 27 -10.53 2.82 4.08
CA GLU A 27 -9.21 3.43 4.21
C GLU A 27 -8.40 2.68 5.25
N SER A 28 -7.12 2.46 4.97
CA SER A 28 -6.19 1.86 5.92
C SER A 28 -5.74 2.90 6.94
N VAL A 29 -5.80 2.51 8.22
CA VAL A 29 -5.36 3.34 9.35
C VAL A 29 -4.06 2.85 9.98
N THR A 30 -3.45 1.79 9.42
CA THR A 30 -2.19 1.23 9.91
C THR A 30 -0.99 1.72 9.14
N THR A 31 -1.17 2.10 7.87
CA THR A 31 -0.09 2.67 7.06
C THR A 31 0.05 4.16 7.32
N THR A 32 1.25 4.67 7.07
CA THR A 32 1.53 6.11 7.12
C THR A 32 1.15 6.82 5.82
N PHE A 33 0.87 6.06 4.77
CA PHE A 33 0.51 6.54 3.44
C PHE A 33 -1.00 6.47 3.22
N ASP A 34 -1.49 7.06 2.13
CA ASP A 34 -2.91 6.95 1.78
C ASP A 34 -3.15 5.59 1.12
N GLY A 35 -3.71 4.64 1.87
CA GLY A 35 -4.08 3.30 1.38
C GLY A 35 -5.58 3.11 1.40
N THR A 36 -6.19 2.78 0.25
CA THR A 36 -7.64 2.53 0.14
C THR A 36 -7.92 1.18 -0.49
N VAL A 37 -9.07 0.61 -0.12
CA VAL A 37 -9.57 -0.65 -0.67
C VAL A 37 -11.02 -0.44 -1.07
N GLU A 38 -11.31 -0.62 -2.35
CA GLU A 38 -12.67 -0.74 -2.88
C GLU A 38 -13.04 -2.23 -2.99
N ALA A 39 -14.26 -2.58 -2.58
CA ALA A 39 -14.78 -3.93 -2.68
C ALA A 39 -16.05 -3.97 -3.53
N ASP A 40 -16.13 -4.94 -4.44
CA ASP A 40 -17.29 -5.20 -5.30
C ASP A 40 -17.65 -6.68 -5.33
N GLU A 41 -18.93 -7.02 -5.38
CA GLU A 41 -19.34 -8.39 -5.70
C GLU A 41 -19.35 -8.62 -7.22
N VAL A 42 -18.63 -9.65 -7.69
CA VAL A 42 -18.50 -10.03 -9.09
C VAL A 42 -18.66 -11.55 -9.21
N ASP A 43 -19.71 -12.00 -9.90
CA ASP A 43 -19.96 -13.43 -10.19
C ASP A 43 -19.86 -14.40 -8.98
N GLY A 44 -20.27 -13.94 -7.79
CA GLY A 44 -20.22 -14.71 -6.54
C GLY A 44 -18.87 -14.67 -5.81
N HIS A 45 -17.89 -13.98 -6.37
CA HIS A 45 -16.64 -13.56 -5.75
C HIS A 45 -16.75 -12.12 -5.26
N ILE A 46 -15.80 -11.71 -4.42
CA ILE A 46 -15.57 -10.33 -4.06
C ILE A 46 -14.27 -9.89 -4.75
N ARG A 47 -14.36 -8.87 -5.59
CA ARG A 47 -13.20 -8.17 -6.14
C ARG A 47 -12.77 -7.10 -5.14
N PHE A 48 -11.49 -7.09 -4.83
CA PHE A 48 -10.82 -6.07 -4.04
C PHE A 48 -9.90 -5.29 -4.97
N THR A 49 -10.06 -3.97 -4.98
CA THR A 49 -9.16 -3.03 -5.67
C THR A 49 -8.45 -2.22 -4.61
N VAL A 50 -7.14 -2.42 -4.48
CA VAL A 50 -6.28 -1.73 -3.52
C VAL A 50 -5.54 -0.62 -4.24
N GLU A 51 -5.61 0.59 -3.71
CA GLU A 51 -4.83 1.75 -4.16
C GLU A 51 -3.96 2.24 -3.00
N VAL A 52 -2.66 2.42 -3.24
CA VAL A 52 -1.72 3.01 -2.28
C VAL A 52 -0.99 4.18 -2.93
N ARG A 53 -1.04 5.34 -2.28
CA ARG A 53 -0.39 6.56 -2.77
C ARG A 53 0.80 6.89 -1.89
N VAL A 54 1.99 6.82 -2.48
CA VAL A 54 3.26 7.13 -1.80
C VAL A 54 3.92 8.35 -2.43
N PRO A 55 4.67 9.16 -1.66
CA PRO A 55 5.40 10.30 -2.22
C PRO A 55 6.58 9.83 -3.09
N LEU A 56 7.08 10.69 -3.96
CA LEU A 56 8.45 10.59 -4.47
C LEU A 56 9.45 10.97 -3.39
N LEU A 57 10.70 10.49 -3.48
CA LEU A 57 11.73 10.86 -2.50
C LEU A 57 11.93 12.38 -2.42
N ASN A 58 12.00 13.07 -3.56
CA ASN A 58 12.27 14.51 -3.58
C ASN A 58 11.17 15.35 -2.91
N SER A 59 9.93 14.86 -2.82
CA SER A 59 8.83 15.59 -2.17
C SER A 59 8.83 15.44 -0.66
N VAL A 60 9.65 14.54 -0.12
CA VAL A 60 9.78 14.27 1.32
C VAL A 60 11.22 14.37 1.81
N THR A 61 12.06 15.11 1.09
CA THR A 61 13.43 15.46 1.51
C THR A 61 13.57 16.97 1.63
N GLU A 62 14.37 17.43 2.60
CA GLU A 62 14.65 18.87 2.75
C GLU A 62 15.47 19.42 1.58
N ASP A 63 16.42 18.61 1.11
CA ASP A 63 17.29 18.92 -0.01
C ASP A 63 16.79 18.26 -1.31
N GLU A 64 17.14 18.86 -2.44
CA GLU A 64 16.82 18.32 -3.77
C GLU A 64 17.54 16.98 -3.99
N VAL A 65 16.75 15.96 -4.32
CA VAL A 65 17.25 14.68 -4.84
C VAL A 65 17.49 14.86 -6.34
N ALA A 66 18.71 14.57 -6.79
CA ALA A 66 19.04 14.65 -8.20
C ALA A 66 18.10 13.74 -9.03
N ALA A 67 17.56 14.26 -10.13
CA ALA A 67 16.58 13.55 -10.96
C ALA A 67 17.01 12.11 -11.34
N VAL A 68 18.29 11.91 -11.69
CA VAL A 68 18.81 10.56 -12.02
C VAL A 68 18.74 9.57 -10.86
N VAL A 69 18.86 10.06 -9.62
CA VAL A 69 18.76 9.25 -8.41
C VAL A 69 17.29 8.92 -8.13
N GLU A 70 16.40 9.89 -8.29
CA GLU A 70 14.96 9.69 -8.13
C GLU A 70 14.40 8.72 -9.17
N ASP A 71 14.78 8.87 -10.44
CA ASP A 71 14.33 8.00 -11.52
C ASP A 71 14.79 6.55 -11.29
N GLY A 72 16.07 6.34 -10.95
CA GLY A 72 16.59 5.00 -10.68
C GLY A 72 15.99 4.36 -9.42
N TRP A 73 15.67 5.18 -8.41
CA TRP A 73 14.92 4.73 -7.24
C TRP A 73 13.49 4.31 -7.62
N PHE A 74 12.79 5.12 -8.41
CA PHE A 74 11.44 4.83 -8.87
C PHE A 74 11.38 3.54 -9.70
N GLU A 75 12.30 3.36 -10.65
CA GLU A 75 12.41 2.12 -11.44
C GLU A 75 12.61 0.89 -10.53
N THR A 76 13.42 1.02 -9.47
CA THR A 76 13.63 -0.08 -8.52
C THR A 76 12.39 -0.34 -7.66
N PHE A 77 11.68 0.71 -7.25
CA PHE A 77 10.43 0.61 -6.51
C PHE A 77 9.36 -0.10 -7.35
N GLU A 78 9.19 0.32 -8.62
CA GLU A 78 8.28 -0.29 -9.59
C GLU A 78 8.57 -1.79 -9.76
N LEU A 79 9.81 -2.16 -10.06
CA LEU A 79 10.21 -3.58 -10.23
C LEU A 79 9.92 -4.44 -9.00
N ARG A 80 10.04 -3.89 -7.79
CA ARG A 80 9.70 -4.64 -6.56
C ARG A 80 8.20 -4.76 -6.37
N VAL A 81 7.45 -3.69 -6.63
CA VAL A 81 5.98 -3.72 -6.54
C VAL A 81 5.40 -4.70 -7.54
N GLU A 82 5.97 -4.86 -8.74
CA GLU A 82 5.57 -5.90 -9.70
C GLU A 82 5.65 -7.32 -9.13
N ASP A 83 6.54 -7.58 -8.15
CA ASP A 83 6.69 -8.88 -7.48
C ASP A 83 5.71 -9.11 -6.30
N ILE A 84 4.75 -8.22 -6.07
CA ILE A 84 3.84 -8.25 -4.90
C ILE A 84 3.01 -9.53 -4.78
N GLY A 85 2.72 -10.23 -5.89
CA GLY A 85 2.01 -11.52 -5.89
C GLY A 85 2.68 -12.60 -5.04
N GLY A 86 3.98 -12.48 -4.77
CA GLY A 86 4.75 -13.37 -3.90
C GLY A 86 4.57 -13.14 -2.40
N VAL A 87 3.88 -12.09 -1.96
CA VAL A 87 3.69 -11.79 -0.53
C VAL A 87 2.69 -12.72 0.16
N PHE A 88 1.77 -13.31 -0.60
CA PHE A 88 0.69 -14.12 -0.05
C PHE A 88 1.16 -15.53 0.32
N ARG A 89 0.49 -16.13 1.31
CA ARG A 89 0.68 -17.55 1.67
C ARG A 89 0.40 -18.50 0.51
N THR A 90 -0.41 -18.09 -0.45
CA THR A 90 -0.67 -18.78 -1.70
C THR A 90 -0.37 -17.78 -2.80
N GLU A 91 0.63 -18.06 -3.62
CA GLU A 91 1.02 -17.19 -4.73
C GLU A 91 -0.23 -16.82 -5.54
N ARG A 92 -0.40 -15.51 -5.73
CA ARG A 92 -1.46 -14.95 -6.55
C ARG A 92 -0.82 -14.31 -7.77
N ASP A 93 -1.37 -14.60 -8.95
CA ASP A 93 -1.10 -13.81 -10.13
C ASP A 93 -1.79 -12.45 -9.96
N LEU A 94 -1.03 -11.48 -9.46
CA LEU A 94 -1.39 -10.07 -9.44
C LEU A 94 -0.66 -9.36 -10.58
N ASP A 95 -1.36 -8.40 -11.20
CA ASP A 95 -0.79 -7.48 -12.19
C ASP A 95 -0.93 -6.06 -11.63
N PRO A 96 -0.06 -5.65 -10.69
CA PRO A 96 -0.14 -4.31 -10.12
C PRO A 96 0.25 -3.27 -11.18
N THR A 97 -0.41 -2.12 -11.16
CA THR A 97 -0.04 -0.96 -11.96
C THR A 97 0.63 0.07 -11.07
N VAL A 98 1.80 0.56 -11.48
CA VAL A 98 2.53 1.63 -10.80
C VAL A 98 2.53 2.86 -11.70
N THR A 99 1.99 3.97 -11.22
CA THR A 99 1.92 5.22 -11.99
C THR A 99 2.49 6.39 -11.20
N ARG A 100 3.51 7.06 -11.77
CA ARG A 100 4.04 8.32 -11.25
C ARG A 100 3.26 9.51 -11.81
N GLN A 101 2.70 10.36 -10.94
CA GLN A 101 2.03 11.60 -11.30
C GLN A 101 2.50 12.74 -10.39
N GLY A 102 3.22 13.71 -10.96
CA GLY A 102 3.77 14.82 -10.19
C GLY A 102 4.73 14.31 -9.12
N GLU A 103 4.37 14.54 -7.85
CA GLU A 103 5.16 14.22 -6.65
C GLU A 103 4.71 12.94 -5.94
N THR A 104 3.81 12.17 -6.58
CA THR A 104 3.17 11.00 -6.00
C THR A 104 3.27 9.82 -6.96
N ILE A 105 3.41 8.63 -6.38
CA ILE A 105 3.29 7.34 -7.06
C ILE A 105 2.00 6.69 -6.56
N THR A 106 1.15 6.26 -7.48
CA THR A 106 -0.02 5.45 -7.19
C THR A 106 0.27 4.00 -7.57
N VAL A 107 0.11 3.09 -6.62
CA VAL A 107 0.14 1.64 -6.82
C VAL A 107 -1.28 1.12 -6.76
N GLU A 108 -1.75 0.50 -7.84
CA GLU A 108 -3.05 -0.14 -7.92
C GLU A 108 -2.89 -1.65 -8.11
N ALA A 109 -3.58 -2.46 -7.32
CA ALA A 109 -3.63 -3.90 -7.48
C ALA A 109 -5.05 -4.40 -7.25
N SER A 110 -5.50 -5.36 -8.07
CA SER A 110 -6.83 -5.95 -7.91
C SER A 110 -6.79 -7.47 -7.89
N PHE A 111 -7.66 -8.07 -7.09
CA PHE A 111 -7.81 -9.51 -7.02
C PHE A 111 -9.21 -9.90 -6.59
N GLU A 112 -9.55 -11.18 -6.80
CA GLU A 112 -10.83 -11.73 -6.41
C GLU A 112 -10.68 -12.82 -5.36
N ASP A 113 -11.63 -12.88 -4.43
CA ASP A 113 -11.72 -13.93 -3.43
C ASP A 113 -13.17 -14.29 -3.10
N ILE A 114 -13.42 -15.57 -2.83
CA ILE A 114 -14.70 -16.08 -2.31
C ILE A 114 -14.84 -15.89 -0.79
N ASN A 115 -13.73 -15.74 -0.08
CA ASN A 115 -13.62 -15.59 1.35
C ASN A 115 -13.28 -14.14 1.68
N GLU A 116 -14.26 -13.44 2.23
CA GLU A 116 -14.15 -12.04 2.58
C GLU A 116 -13.06 -11.73 3.61
N GLN A 117 -12.84 -12.60 4.60
CA GLN A 117 -11.82 -12.38 5.64
C GLN A 117 -10.42 -12.46 5.05
N ARG A 118 -10.15 -13.53 4.26
CA ARG A 118 -8.88 -13.66 3.56
C ARG A 118 -8.66 -12.52 2.57
N GLY A 119 -9.73 -12.08 1.88
CA GLY A 119 -9.62 -10.96 0.96
C GLY A 119 -9.23 -9.65 1.66
N VAL A 120 -9.81 -9.36 2.83
CA VAL A 120 -9.44 -8.19 3.63
C VAL A 120 -8.02 -8.31 4.18
N ASP A 121 -7.62 -9.48 4.67
CA ASP A 121 -6.25 -9.75 5.13
C ASP A 121 -5.22 -9.52 4.00
N ASP A 122 -5.51 -10.05 2.81
CA ASP A 122 -4.65 -9.92 1.62
C ASP A 122 -4.58 -8.46 1.14
N ALA A 123 -5.69 -7.71 1.21
CA ALA A 123 -5.69 -6.28 0.89
C ALA A 123 -4.80 -5.47 1.85
N GLY A 124 -4.83 -5.78 3.15
CA GLY A 124 -3.92 -5.19 4.13
C GLY A 124 -2.46 -5.53 3.85
N ALA A 125 -2.17 -6.79 3.51
CA ALA A 125 -0.83 -7.23 3.17
C ALA A 125 -0.25 -6.52 1.94
N ILE A 126 -1.08 -6.17 0.95
CA ILE A 126 -0.65 -5.36 -0.21
C ILE A 126 -0.19 -3.97 0.26
N ILE A 127 -0.98 -3.30 1.12
CA ILE A 127 -0.66 -1.97 1.63
C ILE A 127 0.65 -1.99 2.42
N ASP A 128 0.80 -2.96 3.32
CA ASP A 128 2.02 -3.15 4.11
C ASP A 128 3.24 -3.45 3.22
N TYR A 129 3.05 -4.21 2.14
CA TYR A 129 4.12 -4.50 1.19
C TYR A 129 4.60 -3.24 0.46
N VAL A 130 3.68 -2.37 0.02
CA VAL A 130 4.02 -1.11 -0.65
C VAL A 130 4.76 -0.18 0.31
N GLU A 131 4.28 -0.01 1.54
CA GLU A 131 4.98 0.77 2.56
C GLU A 131 6.37 0.19 2.86
N GLY A 132 6.48 -1.13 3.04
CA GLY A 132 7.75 -1.80 3.25
C GLY A 132 8.72 -1.63 2.09
N THR A 133 8.23 -1.68 0.85
CA THR A 133 9.03 -1.49 -0.36
C THR A 133 9.57 -0.05 -0.44
N PHE A 134 8.74 0.93 -0.12
CA PHE A 134 9.17 2.33 -0.02
C PHE A 134 10.27 2.50 1.02
N VAL A 135 10.08 1.96 2.23
CA VAL A 135 11.04 2.04 3.34
C VAL A 135 12.37 1.39 2.99
N GLN A 136 12.34 0.24 2.34
CA GLN A 136 13.55 -0.45 1.84
C GLN A 136 14.27 0.32 0.74
N GLY A 137 13.58 1.25 0.07
CA GLY A 137 14.14 2.12 -0.96
C GLY A 137 14.75 3.42 -0.41
N ILE A 138 14.59 3.73 0.88
CA ILE A 138 15.13 4.97 1.47
C ILE A 138 16.65 5.05 1.28
N ILE A 139 17.12 6.21 0.84
CA ILE A 139 18.53 6.45 0.52
C ILE A 139 19.21 7.12 1.73
N PRO A 140 20.24 6.49 2.33
CA PRO A 140 20.98 7.10 3.43
C PRO A 140 21.66 8.41 3.02
N GLY A 141 21.65 9.39 3.93
CA GLY A 141 22.35 10.67 3.74
C GLY A 141 21.45 11.84 3.36
N TYR A 142 20.17 11.60 3.06
CA TYR A 142 19.16 12.66 2.95
C TYR A 142 18.45 12.90 4.28
N GLU A 143 18.07 14.15 4.52
CA GLU A 143 17.17 14.53 5.61
C GLU A 143 15.72 14.43 5.11
N TYR A 144 14.95 13.54 5.71
CA TYR A 144 13.57 13.25 5.31
C TYR A 144 12.58 14.02 6.18
N THR A 145 11.50 14.51 5.57
CA THR A 145 10.38 15.16 6.24
C THR A 145 9.22 14.18 6.47
N GLU A 146 8.15 14.64 7.11
CA GLU A 146 6.91 13.86 7.23
C GLU A 146 6.34 13.49 5.84
N PRO A 147 5.69 12.31 5.70
CA PRO A 147 5.46 11.29 6.72
C PRO A 147 6.67 10.35 6.97
N VAL A 148 7.71 10.40 6.13
CA VAL A 148 8.82 9.43 6.12
C VAL A 148 9.70 9.54 7.36
N ALA A 149 9.93 10.75 7.88
CA ALA A 149 10.66 10.98 9.13
C ALA A 149 10.13 10.10 10.27
N SER A 150 8.80 10.07 10.46
CA SER A 150 8.13 9.29 11.49
C SER A 150 8.28 7.78 11.30
N ILE A 151 8.45 7.30 10.06
CA ILE A 151 8.72 5.88 9.78
C ILE A 151 10.15 5.53 10.19
N ILE A 152 11.12 6.38 9.80
CA ILE A 152 12.54 6.19 10.12
C ILE A 152 12.76 6.20 11.64
N ASP A 153 12.11 7.11 12.36
CA ASP A 153 12.24 7.20 13.81
C ASP A 153 11.70 5.96 14.52
N ARG A 154 10.51 5.48 14.13
CA ARG A 154 9.95 4.20 14.62
C ARG A 154 10.89 3.02 14.37
N ALA A 155 11.51 2.96 13.19
CA ALA A 155 12.46 1.90 12.86
C ALA A 155 13.73 1.96 13.74
N ARG A 156 14.23 3.16 14.04
CA ARG A 156 15.38 3.37 14.93
C ARG A 156 15.08 2.99 16.37
N GLU A 157 13.90 3.36 16.89
CA GLU A 157 13.45 2.99 18.24
C GLU A 157 13.39 1.47 18.42
N ASN A 158 12.86 0.76 17.42
CA ASN A 158 12.78 -0.71 17.44
C ASN A 158 14.16 -1.38 17.30
N ALA A 159 15.10 -0.78 16.58
CA ALA A 159 16.47 -1.30 16.43
C ALA A 159 17.38 -0.98 17.63
N GLY A 160 17.09 0.08 18.38
CA GLY A 160 17.86 0.56 19.53
C GLY A 160 17.46 -0.05 20.88
N GLY A 161 16.34 -0.76 20.95
CA GLY A 161 15.86 -1.43 22.17
C GLY A 161 16.62 -2.72 22.49
N ASN A 162 17.68 -2.62 23.29
CA ASN A 162 18.27 -3.73 24.05
C ASN A 162 18.28 -3.40 25.55
#